data_AF-A0AA43HGN5-F1
#
_entry.id   AF-A0AA43HGN5-F1
#
_cell.length_a   1.000
_cell.length_b   1.000
_cell.length_c   1.000
_cell.angle_alpha   90.00
_cell.angle_beta   90.00
_cell.angle_gamma   90.00
#
_symmetry.space_group_name_H-M   'P 1'
#
loop_
_entity.id
_entity.type
_entity.pdbx_description
1 polymer ?
#
loop_
_entity_poly.entity_id
_entity_poly.type
_entity_poly.pdbx_seq_one_letter_code
_entity_poly.pdbx_strand_id
1 'polypeptide(L)'
;MHTTLLTPNRPALCLTLVLALASPWARADQAAKQADAAPCIEVQVNGERIPAWDCLQRKLAPAENNALHPNLPEAERLMRKPGNQLLQYNLEGTRQRMGDAFGRSVVPQRPAR
;
A
#
# COMPACT_ATOMS: atom_id res chain seq x y z
N MET A 1 -35.01 36.60 -24.65
CA MET A 1 -34.09 35.45 -24.50
C MET A 1 -32.67 35.97 -24.56
N HIS A 2 -32.06 36.27 -23.41
CA HIS A 2 -30.70 36.81 -23.35
C HIS A 2 -29.71 35.67 -23.11
N THR A 3 -28.89 35.37 -24.11
CA THR A 3 -27.73 34.50 -23.99
C THR A 3 -26.54 35.31 -23.48
N THR A 4 -26.24 35.21 -22.18
CA THR A 4 -25.02 35.76 -21.60
C THR A 4 -23.86 34.80 -21.84
N LEU A 5 -22.92 35.23 -22.70
CA LEU A 5 -21.65 34.59 -22.97
C LEU A 5 -20.78 34.58 -21.70
N LEU A 6 -20.34 33.38 -21.32
CA LEU A 6 -19.45 33.13 -20.19
C LEU A 6 -18.03 33.60 -20.56
N THR A 7 -17.54 34.67 -19.95
CA THR A 7 -16.16 35.13 -20.07
C THR A 7 -15.26 34.37 -19.08
N PRO A 8 -14.14 33.78 -19.52
CA PRO A 8 -13.28 33.00 -18.62
C PRO A 8 -12.41 33.92 -17.76
N ASN A 9 -12.55 33.78 -16.45
CA ASN A 9 -11.87 34.58 -15.46
C ASN A 9 -10.40 34.12 -15.30
N ARG A 10 -9.46 34.88 -15.87
CA ARG A 10 -8.00 34.65 -15.85
C ARG A 10 -7.37 34.31 -14.49
N PRO A 11 -7.78 34.88 -13.33
CA PRO A 11 -7.11 34.58 -12.06
C PRO A 11 -7.34 33.15 -11.57
N ALA A 12 -8.44 32.49 -11.97
CA ALA A 12 -8.71 31.11 -11.60
C ALA A 12 -7.77 30.12 -12.29
N LEU A 13 -7.29 30.46 -13.49
CA LEU A 13 -6.39 29.63 -14.30
C LEU A 13 -4.94 29.68 -13.80
N CYS A 14 -4.53 30.79 -13.20
CA CYS A 14 -3.21 30.91 -12.56
C CYS A 14 -3.14 30.13 -11.23
N LEU A 15 -4.22 30.12 -10.44
CA LEU A 15 -4.25 29.41 -9.15
C LEU A 15 -4.14 27.88 -9.35
N THR A 16 -4.81 27.33 -10.37
CA THR A 16 -4.73 25.90 -10.69
C THR A 16 -3.34 25.49 -11.21
N LEU A 17 -2.67 26.37 -11.95
CA LEU A 17 -1.30 26.12 -12.44
C LEU A 17 -0.27 26.04 -11.30
N VAL A 18 -0.39 26.91 -10.28
CA VAL A 18 0.51 26.93 -9.12
C VAL A 18 0.32 25.71 -8.22
N LEU A 19 -0.93 25.26 -8.01
CA LEU A 19 -1.23 24.04 -7.27
C LEU A 19 -0.71 22.77 -7.97
N ALA A 20 -0.74 22.73 -9.31
CA ALA A 20 -0.21 21.60 -10.06
C ALA A 20 1.32 21.45 -9.90
N LEU A 21 2.06 22.56 -9.81
CA LEU A 21 3.53 22.60 -9.73
C LEU A 21 4.10 22.33 -8.33
N ALA A 22 3.30 22.40 -7.25
CA ALA A 22 3.74 22.09 -5.89
C ALA A 22 3.76 20.58 -5.56
N SER A 23 3.11 19.77 -6.40
CA SER A 23 2.98 18.31 -6.25
C SER A 23 4.27 17.46 -6.30
N PRO A 24 5.34 17.81 -7.05
CA PRO A 24 6.47 16.91 -7.24
C PRO A 24 7.49 16.93 -6.08
N TRP A 25 7.53 17.98 -5.26
CA TRP A 25 8.53 18.11 -4.20
C TRP A 25 8.31 17.11 -3.07
N ALA A 26 7.07 16.83 -2.71
CA ALA A 26 6.75 15.82 -1.69
C ALA A 26 7.11 14.37 -2.12
N ARG A 27 7.25 14.11 -3.44
CA ARG A 27 7.64 12.78 -3.96
C ARG A 27 9.15 12.57 -3.98
N ALA A 28 9.95 13.64 -4.07
CA ALA A 28 11.40 13.55 -4.15
C ALA A 28 12.04 13.07 -2.84
N ASP A 29 11.55 13.56 -1.69
CA ASP A 29 12.04 13.14 -0.36
C ASP A 29 11.81 11.65 -0.06
N GLN A 30 10.72 11.07 -0.59
CA GLN A 30 10.44 9.65 -0.45
C GLN A 30 11.40 8.80 -1.29
N ALA A 31 11.72 9.23 -2.51
CA ALA A 31 12.67 8.53 -3.38
C ALA A 31 14.10 8.55 -2.82
N ALA A 32 14.53 9.65 -2.21
CA ALA A 32 15.86 9.79 -1.61
C ALA A 32 16.08 8.84 -0.41
N LYS A 33 15.07 8.68 0.45
CA LYS A 33 15.13 7.72 1.58
C LYS A 33 15.18 6.26 1.12
N GLN A 34 14.57 5.94 -0.03
CA GLN A 34 14.62 4.58 -0.59
C GLN A 34 16.01 4.23 -1.15
N ALA A 35 16.78 5.24 -1.61
CA ALA A 35 18.10 5.05 -2.22
C ALA A 35 19.21 4.76 -1.19
N ASP A 36 19.01 5.12 0.08
CA ASP A 36 19.98 4.93 1.17
C ASP A 36 19.88 3.54 1.84
N ALA A 37 18.93 2.70 1.39
CA ALA A 37 18.79 1.34 1.88
C ALA A 37 19.80 0.41 1.19
N ALA A 38 20.59 -0.34 1.98
CA ALA A 38 21.55 -1.32 1.47
C ALA A 38 20.88 -2.29 0.47
N PRO A 39 21.54 -2.63 -0.65
CA PRO A 39 20.97 -3.50 -1.68
C PRO A 39 20.67 -4.90 -1.11
N CYS A 40 19.58 -5.53 -1.55
CA CYS A 40 19.32 -6.93 -1.22
C CYS A 40 20.24 -7.83 -2.06
N ILE A 41 21.18 -8.51 -1.42
CA ILE A 41 22.13 -9.39 -2.10
C ILE A 41 21.86 -10.83 -1.68
N GLU A 42 21.57 -11.70 -2.65
CA GLU A 42 21.50 -13.15 -2.42
C GLU A 42 22.86 -13.78 -2.69
N VAL A 43 23.25 -14.75 -1.87
CA VAL A 43 24.55 -15.44 -1.98
C VAL A 43 24.29 -16.91 -2.19
N GLN A 44 25.09 -17.56 -3.04
CA GLN A 44 25.06 -19.00 -3.23
C GLN A 44 26.30 -19.61 -2.59
N VAL A 45 26.12 -20.60 -1.71
CA VAL A 45 27.21 -21.36 -1.09
C VAL A 45 26.97 -22.84 -1.38
N ASN A 46 27.95 -23.52 -1.98
CA ASN A 46 27.85 -24.94 -2.32
C ASN A 46 26.62 -25.32 -3.19
N GLY A 47 26.18 -24.41 -4.07
CA GLY A 47 25.00 -24.61 -4.91
C GLY A 47 23.67 -24.28 -4.24
N GLU A 48 23.65 -24.04 -2.93
CA GLU A 48 22.44 -23.64 -2.19
C GLU A 48 22.33 -22.12 -2.14
N ARG A 49 21.15 -21.59 -2.51
CA ARG A 49 20.86 -20.16 -2.50
C ARG A 49 20.44 -19.75 -1.09
N ILE A 50 21.23 -18.86 -0.48
CA ILE A 50 20.92 -18.26 0.81
C ILE A 50 20.16 -16.95 0.54
N PRO A 51 18.86 -16.89 0.86
CA PRO A 51 18.07 -15.69 0.65
C PRO A 51 18.50 -14.58 1.62
N ALA A 52 18.40 -13.34 1.16
CA ALA A 52 18.72 -12.15 1.93
C ALA A 52 17.59 -11.81 2.93
N TRP A 53 17.41 -12.66 3.95
CA TRP A 53 16.30 -12.57 4.90
C TRP A 53 16.11 -11.14 5.43
N ASP A 54 17.14 -10.55 6.05
CA ASP A 54 17.03 -9.19 6.62
C ASP A 54 16.53 -8.14 5.62
N CYS A 55 16.95 -8.24 4.36
CA CYS A 55 16.50 -7.32 3.32
C CYS A 55 15.04 -7.57 2.93
N LEU A 56 14.66 -8.84 2.82
CA LEU A 56 13.29 -9.24 2.54
C LEU A 56 12.34 -8.83 3.66
N GLN A 57 12.72 -9.04 4.93
CA GLN A 57 11.94 -8.58 6.08
C GLN A 57 11.75 -7.06 6.06
N ARG A 58 12.79 -6.27 5.77
CA ARG A 58 12.65 -4.81 5.66
C ARG A 58 11.72 -4.38 4.52
N LYS A 59 11.75 -5.07 3.38
CA LYS A 59 10.88 -4.78 2.24
C LYS A 59 9.42 -5.17 2.47
N LEU A 60 9.19 -6.24 3.23
CA LEU A 60 7.86 -6.74 3.57
C LEU A 60 7.29 -6.10 4.84
N ALA A 61 8.10 -5.30 5.56
CA ALA A 61 7.65 -4.63 6.75
C ALA A 61 6.44 -3.73 6.41
N PRO A 62 5.35 -3.78 7.21
CA PRO A 62 4.27 -2.85 7.03
C PRO A 62 4.81 -1.43 7.19
N ALA A 63 4.24 -0.48 6.45
CA ALA A 63 4.59 0.92 6.66
C ALA A 63 4.43 1.27 8.15
N GLU A 64 5.43 1.95 8.71
CA GLU A 64 5.38 2.50 10.06
C GLU A 64 4.03 3.21 10.23
N ASN A 65 3.20 2.71 11.13
CA ASN A 65 1.90 3.30 11.43
C ASN A 65 2.14 4.64 12.13
N ASN A 66 2.46 5.68 11.36
CA ASN A 66 2.25 7.06 11.76
C ASN A 66 0.75 7.25 11.86
N ALA A 67 0.16 6.81 12.97
CA ALA A 67 -1.27 6.86 13.22
C ALA A 67 -1.75 8.31 13.12
N LEU A 68 -2.23 8.70 11.93
CA LEU A 68 -2.58 10.07 11.57
C LEU A 68 -3.91 10.54 12.19
N HIS A 69 -4.45 9.77 13.14
CA HIS A 69 -5.80 10.00 13.66
C HIS A 69 -5.89 9.84 15.19
N PRO A 70 -5.12 10.62 15.97
CA PRO A 70 -5.21 10.61 17.43
C PRO A 70 -6.59 11.09 17.95
N ASN A 71 -7.35 11.83 17.13
CA ASN A 71 -8.59 12.50 17.55
C ASN A 71 -9.88 11.76 17.16
N LEU A 72 -9.79 10.55 16.59
CA LEU A 72 -10.98 9.78 16.23
C LEU A 72 -11.50 8.97 17.43
N PRO A 73 -12.83 8.89 17.64
CA PRO A 73 -13.41 7.99 18.62
C PRO A 73 -13.00 6.54 18.33
N GLU A 74 -12.88 5.73 19.38
CA GLU A 74 -12.35 4.36 19.28
C GLU A 74 -13.11 3.47 18.29
N ALA A 75 -14.44 3.55 18.29
CA ALA A 75 -15.26 2.81 17.35
C ALA A 75 -14.91 3.13 15.89
N GLU A 76 -14.69 4.40 15.56
CA GLU A 76 -14.31 4.82 14.21
C GLU A 76 -12.89 4.38 13.86
N ARG A 77 -11.96 4.44 14.83
CA ARG A 77 -10.61 3.87 14.63
C ARG A 77 -10.66 2.38 14.33
N LEU A 78 -11.53 1.62 15.01
CA LEU A 78 -11.68 0.19 14.79
C LEU A 78 -12.28 -0.12 13.42
N MET A 79 -13.32 0.62 13.00
CA MET A 79 -13.95 0.46 11.68
C MET A 79 -13.01 0.78 10.51
N ARG A 80 -12.02 1.65 10.73
CA ARG A 80 -11.01 2.01 9.73
C ARG A 80 -9.85 1.01 9.64
N LYS A 81 -9.71 0.08 10.59
CA LYS A 81 -8.67 -0.95 10.52
C LYS A 81 -8.97 -1.94 9.39
N PRO A 82 -7.95 -2.38 8.64
CA PRO A 82 -8.14 -3.43 7.65
C PRO A 82 -8.57 -4.73 8.34
N GLY A 83 -9.53 -5.45 7.75
CA GLY A 83 -10.17 -6.60 8.39
C GLY A 83 -9.20 -7.74 8.78
N ASN A 84 -8.05 -7.83 8.11
CA ASN A 84 -6.97 -8.77 8.47
C ASN A 84 -6.39 -8.50 9.88
N GLN A 85 -6.35 -7.25 10.34
CA GLN A 85 -5.91 -6.88 11.69
C GLN A 85 -6.96 -7.16 12.76
N LEU A 86 -8.23 -7.26 12.36
CA LEU A 86 -9.37 -7.51 13.25
C LEU A 86 -9.69 -9.01 13.37
N LEU A 87 -8.94 -9.88 12.69
CA LEU A 87 -9.23 -11.31 12.57
C LEU A 87 -10.67 -11.58 12.07
N GLN A 88 -11.24 -10.62 11.35
CA GLN A 88 -12.57 -10.75 10.76
C GLN A 88 -12.49 -11.61 9.50
N TYR A 89 -13.65 -12.14 9.10
CA TYR A 89 -13.75 -12.86 7.84
C TYR A 89 -13.24 -12.00 6.68
N ASN A 90 -12.32 -12.57 5.91
CA ASN A 90 -11.78 -11.98 4.69
C ASN A 90 -11.86 -13.02 3.57
N LEU A 91 -12.61 -12.70 2.52
CA LEU A 91 -12.78 -13.56 1.35
C LEU A 91 -11.43 -13.83 0.67
N GLU A 92 -10.59 -12.82 0.52
CA GLU A 92 -9.27 -12.96 -0.11
C GLU A 92 -8.33 -13.82 0.75
N GLY A 93 -8.40 -13.68 2.08
CA GLY A 93 -7.67 -14.54 3.01
C GLY A 93 -8.13 -16.01 2.93
N THR A 94 -9.43 -16.23 2.71
CA THR A 94 -10.00 -17.57 2.54
C THR A 94 -9.60 -18.17 1.20
N ARG A 95 -9.65 -17.39 0.11
CA ARG A 95 -9.17 -17.78 -1.22
C ARG A 95 -7.69 -18.18 -1.18
N GLN A 96 -6.85 -17.38 -0.53
CA GLN A 96 -5.42 -17.66 -0.39
C GLN A 96 -5.15 -18.96 0.38
N ARG A 97 -5.91 -19.23 1.46
CA ARG A 97 -5.76 -20.47 2.22
C ARG A 97 -6.23 -21.70 1.45
N MET A 98 -7.32 -21.58 0.71
CA MET A 98 -7.93 -22.71 -0.01
C MET A 98 -7.21 -23.02 -1.33
N GLY A 99 -6.64 -22.01 -1.99
CA GLY A 99 -6.06 -22.17 -3.33
C GLY A 99 -7.12 -22.64 -4.32
N ASP A 100 -6.78 -23.63 -5.14
CA ASP A 100 -7.67 -24.20 -6.16
C ASP A 100 -8.88 -24.93 -5.55
N ALA A 101 -8.84 -25.23 -4.25
CA ALA A 101 -9.92 -25.88 -3.53
C ALA A 101 -11.08 -24.92 -3.17
N PHE A 102 -10.92 -23.62 -3.39
CA PHE A 102 -11.94 -22.62 -3.05
C PHE A 102 -13.25 -22.86 -3.82
N GLY A 103 -14.36 -23.02 -3.09
CA GLY A 103 -15.67 -23.32 -3.67
C GLY A 103 -15.86 -24.77 -4.15
N ARG A 104 -14.86 -25.64 -3.99
CA ARG A 104 -14.89 -27.05 -4.42
C ARG A 104 -14.73 -28.05 -3.28
N SER A 105 -14.08 -27.65 -2.19
CA SER A 105 -13.80 -28.51 -1.03
C SER A 105 -13.89 -27.71 0.27
N VAL A 106 -14.05 -28.41 1.40
CA VAL A 106 -13.93 -27.85 2.76
C VAL A 106 -12.51 -27.96 3.32
N VAL A 107 -11.62 -28.68 2.62
CA VAL A 107 -10.22 -28.90 3.02
C VAL A 107 -9.29 -28.10 2.08
N PRO A 108 -8.33 -27.34 2.61
CA PRO A 108 -7.32 -26.63 1.81
C PRO A 108 -6.46 -27.58 0.96
N GLN A 109 -5.99 -27.08 -0.19
CA GLN A 109 -4.97 -27.76 -0.97
C GLN A 109 -3.66 -27.81 -0.18
N ARG A 110 -3.15 -29.01 0.11
CA ARG A 110 -1.77 -29.22 0.57
C ARG A 110 -1.01 -30.09 -0.43
N PRO A 111 0.28 -29.81 -0.69
CA PRO A 111 1.16 -30.76 -1.35
C PRO A 111 1.18 -32.09 -0.60
N ALA A 112 1.30 -33.20 -1.34
CA ALA A 112 1.61 -34.49 -0.73
C ALA A 112 2.95 -34.36 0.00
N ARG A 113 3.02 -34.91 1.22
CA ARG A 113 4.25 -34.97 2.01
C ARG A 113 5.19 -36.04 1.49
#